data_AF-A0A350MME4-F1
#
_entry.id   AF-A0A350MME4-F1
#
_cell.length_a   1.000
_cell.length_b   1.000
_cell.length_c   1.000
_cell.angle_alpha   90.00
_cell.angle_beta   90.00
_cell.angle_gamma   90.00
#
_symmetry.space_group_name_H-M   'P 1'
#
loop_
_entity.id
_entity.type
_entity.pdbx_description
1 polymer ?
#
loop_
_entity_poly.entity_id
_entity_poly.type
_entity_poly.pdbx_seq_one_letter_code
_entity_poly.pdbx_strand_id
1 'polypeptide(L)'
;MEEKGSSLTLYQLLLIIVFIVIAIVLLYPVYEKAVNTASQKSSIKDMVTWSRAFSDYLLEHSTLPAISGPLAFKKDVLEELSPYLEVIRLNDYWGNRFYIWTGLSCHQYGLVPGDQNYIVASFGRDRIKENWRYNPLLPAAGLYDIKAISDFDRDLIIYNGSLIRGPR
;
A
#
# COMPACT_ATOMS: atom_id res chain seq x y z
N MET A 1 4.78 -58.65 -2.14
CA MET A 1 3.75 -57.59 -2.16
C MET A 1 4.16 -56.64 -3.26
N GLU A 2 3.62 -56.84 -4.45
CA GLU A 2 3.98 -56.06 -5.63
C GLU A 2 3.00 -54.89 -5.72
N GLU A 3 3.50 -53.66 -5.59
CA GLU A 3 2.67 -52.47 -5.70
C GLU A 3 2.08 -52.40 -7.11
N LYS A 4 0.76 -52.57 -7.19
CA LYS A 4 -0.02 -52.40 -8.40
C LYS A 4 -0.06 -50.91 -8.75
N GLY A 5 0.99 -50.43 -9.41
CA GLY A 5 1.03 -49.09 -9.98
C GLY A 5 -0.14 -48.92 -10.94
N SER A 6 -1.12 -48.10 -10.55
CA SER A 6 -2.26 -47.73 -11.39
C SER A 6 -1.73 -47.00 -12.63
N SER A 7 -1.65 -47.70 -13.77
CA SER A 7 -1.28 -47.09 -15.04
C SER A 7 -2.42 -46.19 -15.51
N LEU A 8 -2.24 -44.87 -15.39
CA LEU A 8 -3.20 -43.91 -15.95
C LEU A 8 -3.29 -44.12 -17.47
N THR A 9 -4.52 -44.23 -17.97
CA THR A 9 -4.76 -44.27 -19.41
C THR A 9 -4.58 -42.88 -20.04
N LEU A 10 -4.21 -42.82 -21.32
CA LEU A 10 -3.98 -41.56 -22.03
C LEU A 10 -5.20 -40.62 -21.97
N TYR A 11 -6.42 -41.15 -22.11
CA TYR A 11 -7.63 -40.35 -22.05
C TYR A 11 -7.89 -39.79 -20.64
N GLN A 12 -7.62 -40.56 -19.57
CA GLN A 12 -7.73 -40.08 -18.20
C GLN A 12 -6.74 -38.94 -17.93
N LEU A 13 -5.50 -39.08 -18.40
CA LEU A 13 -4.49 -38.05 -18.28
C LEU A 13 -4.93 -36.75 -18.97
N LEU A 14 -5.45 -36.86 -20.20
CA LEU A 14 -5.93 -35.72 -20.97
C LEU A 14 -7.10 -35.01 -20.27
N LEU A 15 -8.04 -35.78 -19.72
CA LEU A 15 -9.21 -35.25 -19.01
C LEU A 15 -8.80 -34.51 -17.72
N ILE A 16 -7.85 -35.06 -16.96
CA ILE A 16 -7.30 -34.42 -15.76
C ILE A 16 -6.62 -33.09 -16.10
N ILE A 17 -5.80 -33.06 -17.15
CA ILE A 17 -5.11 -31.83 -17.58
C ILE A 17 -6.15 -30.76 -17.97
N VAL A 18 -7.18 -31.12 -18.73
CA VAL A 18 -8.25 -30.19 -19.11
C VAL A 18 -8.93 -29.61 -17.87
N PHE A 19 -9.28 -30.43 -16.88
CA PHE A 19 -9.89 -29.92 -15.64
C PHE A 19 -8.96 -29.03 -14.83
N ILE A 20 -7.67 -29.35 -14.74
CA ILE A 20 -6.69 -28.52 -14.04
C ILE A 20 -6.57 -27.15 -14.71
N VAL A 21 -6.49 -27.10 -16.05
CA VAL A 21 -6.41 -25.84 -16.80
C VAL A 21 -7.66 -24.98 -16.55
N ILE A 22 -8.85 -25.57 -16.65
CA ILE A 22 -10.10 -24.86 -16.37
C ILE A 22 -10.12 -24.33 -14.93
N ALA A 23 -9.70 -25.15 -13.95
CA ALA A 23 -9.65 -24.75 -12.55
C ALA A 23 -8.71 -23.55 -12.33
N ILE A 24 -7.51 -23.57 -12.91
CA ILE A 24 -6.54 -22.46 -12.79
C ILE A 24 -7.11 -21.17 -13.38
N VAL A 25 -7.73 -21.24 -14.57
CA VAL A 25 -8.32 -20.06 -15.23
C VAL A 25 -9.41 -19.43 -14.37
N LEU A 26 -10.24 -20.24 -13.71
CA LEU A 26 -11.31 -19.76 -12.84
C LEU A 26 -10.79 -19.18 -11.52
N LEU A 27 -9.73 -19.77 -10.96
CA LEU A 27 -9.19 -19.37 -9.66
C LEU A 27 -8.27 -18.14 -9.72
N TYR A 28 -7.56 -17.94 -10.83
CA TYR A 28 -6.58 -16.86 -10.96
C TYR A 28 -7.14 -15.45 -10.64
N PRO A 29 -8.27 -14.99 -11.21
CA PRO A 29 -8.79 -13.65 -10.90
C PRO A 29 -9.23 -13.49 -9.44
N VAL A 30 -9.70 -14.57 -8.81
CA VAL A 30 -10.08 -14.58 -7.39
C VAL A 30 -8.84 -14.43 -6.51
N TYR A 31 -7.78 -15.18 -6.84
CA TYR A 31 -6.49 -15.10 -6.16
C TYR A 31 -5.87 -13.70 -6.29
N GLU A 32 -5.80 -13.14 -7.50
CA GLU A 32 -5.25 -11.79 -7.73
C GLU A 32 -5.98 -10.73 -6.91
N LYS A 33 -7.31 -10.76 -6.88
CA LYS A 33 -8.10 -9.82 -6.08
C LYS A 33 -7.81 -9.97 -4.59
N ALA A 34 -7.69 -11.20 -4.10
CA ALA A 34 -7.41 -11.47 -2.69
C ALA A 34 -6.02 -10.96 -2.28
N VAL A 35 -4.98 -11.25 -3.07
CA VAL A 35 -3.61 -10.78 -2.84
C VAL A 35 -3.57 -9.25 -2.81
N ASN A 36 -4.13 -8.58 -3.82
CA ASN A 36 -4.09 -7.12 -3.87
C ASN A 36 -4.89 -6.47 -2.73
N THR A 37 -6.00 -7.07 -2.31
CA THR A 37 -6.76 -6.60 -1.13
C THR A 37 -5.91 -6.72 0.14
N ALA A 38 -5.20 -7.84 0.32
CA ALA A 38 -4.32 -8.04 1.46
C ALA A 38 -3.12 -7.08 1.43
N SER A 39 -2.53 -6.84 0.27
CA SER A 39 -1.45 -5.88 0.07
C SER A 39 -1.91 -4.46 0.41
N GLN A 40 -3.08 -4.04 -0.07
CA GLN A 40 -3.62 -2.72 0.22
C GLN A 40 -3.87 -2.51 1.72
N LYS A 41 -4.55 -3.45 2.38
CA LYS A 41 -4.83 -3.36 3.82
C LYS A 41 -3.55 -3.33 4.65
N SER A 42 -2.58 -4.18 4.32
CA SER A 42 -1.32 -4.23 5.05
C SER A 42 -0.47 -2.97 4.82
N SER A 43 -0.49 -2.42 3.60
CA SER A 43 0.19 -1.16 3.29
C SER A 43 -0.43 0.02 4.05
N ILE A 44 -1.77 0.11 4.10
CA ILE A 44 -2.46 1.14 4.90
C ILE A 44 -2.11 1.00 6.38
N LYS A 45 -2.05 -0.23 6.91
CA LYS A 45 -1.65 -0.47 8.30
C LYS A 45 -0.24 0.07 8.58
N ASP A 46 0.72 -0.21 7.70
CA ASP A 46 2.09 0.30 7.85
C ASP A 46 2.15 1.83 7.70
N MET A 47 1.35 2.42 6.80
CA MET A 47 1.22 3.89 6.69
C MET A 47 0.63 4.52 7.97
N VAL A 48 -0.32 3.85 8.63
CA VAL A 48 -0.84 4.30 9.93
C VAL A 48 0.23 4.21 11.01
N THR A 49 1.07 3.17 11.01
CA THR A 49 2.22 3.07 11.92
C THR A 49 3.19 4.24 11.72
N TRP A 50 3.54 4.58 10.47
CA TRP A 50 4.32 5.78 10.17
C TRP A 50 3.65 7.06 10.67
N SER A 51 2.35 7.20 10.38
CA SER A 51 1.58 8.36 10.80
C SER A 51 1.56 8.54 12.32
N ARG A 52 1.45 7.46 13.10
CA ARG A 52 1.54 7.50 14.56
C ARG A 52 2.91 7.96 15.02
N ALA A 53 3.99 7.40 14.45
CA ALA A 53 5.34 7.82 14.79
C ALA A 53 5.58 9.32 14.56
N PHE A 54 5.06 9.90 13.46
CA PHE A 54 5.13 11.35 13.24
C PHE A 54 4.32 12.14 14.27
N SER A 55 3.11 11.67 14.60
CA SER A 55 2.29 12.33 15.62
C SER A 55 2.97 12.30 16.98
N ASP A 56 3.54 11.16 17.38
CA ASP A 56 4.24 10.99 18.66
C ASP A 56 5.51 11.84 18.73
N TYR A 57 6.31 11.85 17.64
CA TYR A 57 7.47 12.73 17.53
C TYR A 57 7.10 14.20 17.64
N LEU A 58 6.01 14.62 16.96
CA LEU A 58 5.53 16.00 16.98
C LEU A 58 5.09 16.45 18.38
N LEU A 59 4.50 15.56 19.17
CA LEU A 59 4.11 15.85 20.55
C LEU A 59 5.31 16.17 21.44
N GLU A 60 6.46 15.53 21.17
CA GLU A 60 7.68 15.72 21.97
C GLU A 60 8.56 16.88 21.47
N HIS A 61 8.69 17.04 20.15
CA HIS A 61 9.67 17.95 19.55
C HIS A 61 9.04 19.23 18.98
N SER A 62 7.71 19.31 18.89
CA SER A 62 6.96 20.43 18.27
C SER A 62 7.29 20.72 16.79
N THR A 63 8.21 19.96 16.19
CA THR A 63 8.64 20.00 14.79
C THR A 63 8.67 18.58 14.22
N LEU A 64 8.70 18.44 12.89
CA LEU A 64 8.85 17.15 12.21
C LEU A 64 10.23 17.04 11.54
N PRO A 65 10.81 15.84 11.45
CA PRO A 65 12.05 15.63 10.70
C PRO A 65 11.82 15.95 9.23
N ALA A 66 12.79 16.64 8.62
CA ALA A 66 12.67 17.11 7.25
C ALA A 66 12.81 15.95 6.26
N ILE A 67 11.72 15.64 5.54
CA ILE A 67 11.74 14.64 4.47
C ILE A 67 10.86 15.07 3.31
N SER A 68 11.36 14.80 2.10
CA SER A 68 10.62 14.96 0.86
C SER A 68 10.93 13.78 -0.07
N GLY A 69 9.92 13.02 -0.42
CA GLY A 69 10.02 11.91 -1.37
C GLY A 69 10.17 10.53 -0.73
N PRO A 70 10.78 9.55 -1.43
CA PRO A 70 10.72 8.15 -1.03
C PRO A 70 11.54 7.88 0.25
N LEU A 71 11.03 6.99 1.11
CA LEU A 71 11.77 6.47 2.25
C LEU A 71 12.99 5.64 1.81
N ALA A 72 14.12 5.86 2.45
CA ALA A 72 15.36 5.13 2.19
C ALA A 72 16.17 4.98 3.48
N PHE A 73 16.88 3.85 3.63
CA PHE A 73 17.65 3.48 4.82
C PHE A 73 18.68 4.50 5.32
N LYS A 74 19.11 5.45 4.48
CA LYS A 74 20.18 6.43 4.80
C LYS A 74 19.65 7.85 5.07
N LYS A 75 18.41 7.98 5.54
CA LYS A 75 17.85 9.30 5.90
C LYS A 75 17.88 9.46 7.41
N ASP A 76 18.35 10.61 7.88
CA ASP A 76 18.37 11.02 9.30
C ASP A 76 17.00 10.84 9.98
N VAL A 77 15.93 11.03 9.20
CA VAL A 77 14.52 10.77 9.58
C VAL A 77 14.29 9.37 10.15
N LEU A 78 15.00 8.34 9.68
CA LEU A 78 14.85 6.99 10.22
C LEU A 78 15.51 6.84 11.59
N GLU A 79 16.62 7.51 11.84
CA GLU A 79 17.28 7.51 13.15
C GLU A 79 16.42 8.25 14.17
N GLU A 80 15.87 9.39 13.78
CA GLU A 80 14.99 10.21 14.61
C GLU A 80 13.64 9.53 14.93
N LEU A 81 13.05 8.82 13.97
CA LEU A 81 11.76 8.15 14.16
C LEU A 81 11.87 6.71 14.68
N SER A 82 13.06 6.10 14.63
CA SER A 82 13.27 4.72 15.10
C SER A 82 12.75 4.46 16.52
N PRO A 83 12.85 5.38 17.49
CA PRO A 83 12.31 5.17 18.84
C PRO A 83 10.79 5.01 18.89
N TYR A 84 10.06 5.60 17.93
CA TYR A 84 8.60 5.61 17.88
C TYR A 84 8.03 4.49 16.99
N LEU A 85 8.88 3.67 16.37
CA LEU A 85 8.49 2.63 15.42
C LEU A 85 8.80 1.24 15.96
N GLU A 86 7.77 0.40 16.11
CA GLU A 86 7.96 -1.01 16.46
C GLU A 86 8.68 -1.80 15.35
N VAL A 87 8.37 -1.49 14.09
CA VAL A 87 8.96 -2.14 12.91
C VAL A 87 9.14 -1.11 11.80
N ILE A 88 10.35 -1.03 11.27
CA ILE A 88 10.66 -0.16 10.13
C ILE A 88 10.26 -0.87 8.83
N ARG A 89 9.25 -0.33 8.14
CA ARG A 89 8.80 -0.78 6.81
C ARG A 89 9.01 0.34 5.81
N LEU A 90 9.93 0.14 4.88
CA LEU A 90 10.23 1.14 3.83
C LEU A 90 9.37 0.98 2.59
N ASN A 91 8.91 -0.25 2.33
CA ASN A 91 8.16 -0.60 1.15
C ASN A 91 6.73 -1.01 1.53
N ASP A 92 5.80 -0.71 0.63
CA ASP A 92 4.47 -1.26 0.62
C ASP A 92 4.49 -2.73 0.17
N TYR A 93 3.33 -3.38 0.23
CA TYR A 93 3.18 -4.79 -0.09
C TYR A 93 3.16 -5.10 -1.61
N TRP A 94 3.32 -4.09 -2.47
CA TRP A 94 3.60 -4.24 -3.89
C TRP A 94 5.09 -4.03 -4.23
N GLY A 95 5.90 -3.76 -3.21
CA GLY A 95 7.35 -3.57 -3.30
C GLY A 95 7.78 -2.14 -3.61
N ASN A 96 6.87 -1.16 -3.51
CA ASN A 96 7.18 0.24 -3.77
C ASN A 96 7.56 0.93 -2.48
N ARG A 97 8.49 1.89 -2.56
CA ARG A 97 8.82 2.71 -1.40
C ARG A 97 7.63 3.58 -1.01
N PHE A 98 7.37 3.70 0.29
CA PHE A 98 6.49 4.76 0.78
C PHE A 98 7.12 6.12 0.48
N TYR A 99 6.27 7.08 0.11
CA TYR A 99 6.65 8.46 -0.10
C TYR A 99 6.16 9.30 1.06
N ILE A 100 7.07 10.10 1.61
CA ILE A 100 6.76 10.95 2.75
C ILE A 100 7.18 12.38 2.45
N TRP A 101 6.30 13.30 2.80
CA TRP A 101 6.57 14.73 2.78
C TRP A 101 6.23 15.29 4.15
N THR A 102 7.09 16.14 4.70
CA THR A 102 6.87 16.86 5.95
C THR A 102 7.02 18.36 5.75
N GLY A 103 6.40 19.15 6.63
CA GLY A 103 6.58 20.60 6.66
C GLY A 103 6.14 21.30 5.37
N LEU A 104 7.01 22.16 4.86
CA LEU A 104 6.79 22.89 3.61
C LEU A 104 6.76 22.00 2.35
N SER A 105 7.22 20.75 2.45
CA SER A 105 7.14 19.79 1.35
C SER A 105 5.73 19.19 1.17
N CYS A 106 4.81 19.45 2.11
CA CYS A 106 3.42 18.97 2.11
C CYS A 106 2.49 19.71 1.14
N HIS A 107 2.96 20.00 -0.08
CA HIS A 107 2.16 20.61 -1.16
C HIS A 107 1.65 19.58 -2.18
N GLN A 108 1.94 18.29 -1.97
CA GLN A 108 1.50 17.23 -2.86
C GLN A 108 -0.03 17.08 -2.82
N TYR A 109 -0.61 16.59 -3.92
CA TYR A 109 -2.06 16.37 -4.03
C TYR A 109 -2.92 17.62 -3.77
N GLY A 110 -2.36 18.82 -3.95
CA GLY A 110 -3.08 20.08 -3.71
C GLY A 110 -3.33 20.39 -2.24
N LEU A 111 -2.64 19.73 -1.32
CA LEU A 111 -2.69 20.02 0.11
C LEU A 111 -1.93 21.32 0.43
N VAL A 112 -2.32 21.97 1.53
CA VAL A 112 -1.69 23.20 2.00
C VAL A 112 -0.50 22.82 2.90
N PRO A 113 0.72 23.28 2.59
CA PRO A 113 1.89 22.99 3.41
C PRO A 113 1.77 23.65 4.80
N GLY A 114 2.47 23.07 5.78
CA GLY A 114 2.57 23.61 7.13
C GLY A 114 3.61 22.84 7.93
N ASP A 115 4.32 23.51 8.84
CA ASP A 115 5.52 22.95 9.49
C ASP A 115 5.26 21.67 10.30
N GLN A 116 4.02 21.49 10.75
CA GLN A 116 3.56 20.33 11.50
C GLN A 116 2.77 19.32 10.65
N ASN A 117 2.65 19.58 9.35
CA ASN A 117 1.92 18.71 8.45
C ASN A 117 2.83 17.62 7.90
N TYR A 118 2.24 16.44 7.66
CA TYR A 118 2.90 15.35 6.98
C TYR A 118 1.94 14.60 6.04
N ILE A 119 2.52 14.02 5.00
CA ILE A 119 1.85 13.15 4.05
C ILE A 119 2.62 11.84 4.03
N VAL A 120 1.90 10.72 4.16
CA VAL A 120 2.42 9.37 3.89
C VAL A 120 1.64 8.81 2.73
N ALA A 121 2.33 8.39 1.67
CA ALA A 121 1.72 7.89 0.45
C ALA A 121 2.34 6.59 -0.06
N SER A 122 1.51 5.78 -0.71
CA SER A 122 1.91 4.66 -1.58
C SER A 122 1.28 4.88 -2.95
N PHE A 123 2.04 4.64 -4.02
CA PHE A 123 1.58 4.81 -5.41
C PHE A 123 0.89 3.55 -5.96
N GLY A 124 0.15 2.86 -5.08
CA GLY A 124 -0.58 1.65 -5.43
C GLY A 124 0.30 0.55 -6.04
N ARG A 125 -0.33 -0.33 -6.82
CA ARG A 125 0.33 -1.44 -7.50
C ARG A 125 1.16 -1.01 -8.72
N ASP A 126 0.73 0.03 -9.43
CA ASP A 126 1.34 0.47 -10.70
C ASP A 126 2.61 1.32 -10.52
N ARG A 127 2.87 1.78 -9.29
CA ARG A 127 4.04 2.56 -8.89
C ARG A 127 4.04 3.99 -9.42
N ILE A 128 2.92 4.47 -9.95
CA ILE A 128 2.80 5.77 -10.61
C ILE A 128 1.96 6.67 -9.74
N LYS A 129 2.55 7.81 -9.33
CA LYS A 129 1.82 8.82 -8.57
C LYS A 129 0.61 9.34 -9.38
N GLU A 130 -0.58 9.24 -8.79
CA GLU A 130 -1.79 9.81 -9.38
C GLU A 130 -1.74 11.36 -9.41
N ASN A 131 -2.37 11.97 -10.41
CA ASN A 131 -2.63 13.42 -10.45
C ASN A 131 -3.95 13.79 -9.71
N TRP A 132 -4.34 12.99 -8.73
CA TRP A 132 -5.49 13.29 -7.89
C TRP A 132 -5.21 14.50 -6.99
N ARG A 133 -6.23 15.30 -6.69
CA ARG A 133 -6.10 16.45 -5.78
C ARG A 133 -7.17 16.40 -4.71
N TYR A 134 -6.76 16.68 -3.47
CA TYR A 134 -7.64 16.78 -2.33
C TYR A 134 -8.58 17.97 -2.48
N ASN A 135 -9.87 17.74 -2.24
CA ASN A 135 -10.89 18.78 -2.18
C ASN A 135 -11.38 18.92 -0.74
N PRO A 136 -11.04 20.02 -0.03
CA PRO A 136 -11.47 20.21 1.36
C PRO A 136 -13.00 20.36 1.51
N LEU A 137 -13.70 20.73 0.44
CA LEU A 137 -15.17 20.84 0.44
C LEU A 137 -15.86 19.47 0.27
N LEU A 138 -15.13 18.47 -0.22
CA LEU A 138 -15.66 17.12 -0.45
C LEU A 138 -14.59 16.07 -0.09
N PRO A 139 -14.22 15.94 1.19
CA PRO A 139 -13.11 15.07 1.63
C PRO A 139 -13.36 13.59 1.30
N ALA A 140 -14.62 13.16 1.28
CA ALA A 140 -15.00 11.80 0.93
C ALA A 140 -14.74 11.42 -0.54
N ALA A 141 -14.48 12.39 -1.43
CA ALA A 141 -14.22 12.14 -2.84
C ALA A 141 -12.91 11.38 -3.11
N GLY A 142 -11.98 11.37 -2.15
CA GLY A 142 -10.78 10.55 -2.26
C GLY A 142 -10.99 9.07 -1.91
N LEU A 143 -12.08 8.73 -1.22
CA LEU A 143 -12.40 7.36 -0.86
C LEU A 143 -13.13 6.64 -2.01
N TYR A 144 -12.79 5.38 -2.25
CA TYR A 144 -13.34 4.62 -3.38
C TYR A 144 -13.71 3.17 -3.04
N ASP A 145 -14.65 2.62 -3.80
CA ASP A 145 -14.98 1.20 -3.72
C ASP A 145 -14.13 0.43 -4.75
N ILE A 146 -13.66 -0.77 -4.37
CA ILE A 146 -12.85 -1.63 -5.23
C ILE A 146 -13.78 -2.46 -6.13
N LYS A 147 -13.82 -2.12 -7.42
CA LYS A 147 -14.67 -2.78 -8.42
C LYS A 147 -13.85 -3.63 -9.39
N ALA A 148 -12.64 -3.19 -9.72
CA ALA A 148 -11.73 -3.85 -10.64
C ALA A 148 -10.31 -3.94 -10.07
N ILE A 149 -9.48 -4.80 -10.68
CA ILE A 149 -8.07 -4.93 -10.31
C ILE A 149 -7.31 -3.60 -10.50
N SER A 150 -7.69 -2.80 -11.50
CA SER A 150 -7.12 -1.47 -11.72
C SER A 150 -7.37 -0.48 -10.58
N ASP A 151 -8.34 -0.72 -9.69
CA ASP A 151 -8.55 0.16 -8.53
C ASP A 151 -7.43 0.02 -7.49
N PHE A 152 -6.61 -1.03 -7.56
CA PHE A 152 -5.39 -1.18 -6.74
C PHE A 152 -4.20 -0.37 -7.28
N ASP A 153 -4.30 0.18 -8.48
CA ASP A 153 -3.30 1.07 -9.07
C ASP A 153 -3.44 2.50 -8.49
N ARG A 154 -4.53 2.80 -7.78
CA ARG A 154 -4.78 4.11 -7.18
C ARG A 154 -3.86 4.36 -5.98
N ASP A 155 -3.49 5.62 -5.79
CA ASP A 155 -2.68 6.04 -4.66
C ASP A 155 -3.42 5.82 -3.33
N LEU A 156 -2.64 5.51 -2.30
CA LEU A 156 -3.08 5.50 -0.91
C LEU A 156 -2.43 6.70 -0.23
N ILE A 157 -3.22 7.54 0.43
CA ILE A 157 -2.70 8.80 0.99
C ILE A 157 -3.27 9.01 2.39
N ILE A 158 -2.38 9.09 3.38
CA ILE A 158 -2.66 9.58 4.73
C ILE A 158 -2.10 10.98 4.85
N TYR A 159 -2.92 11.90 5.33
CA TYR A 159 -2.56 13.28 5.64
C TYR A 159 -2.90 13.57 7.10
N ASN A 160 -1.90 13.96 7.89
CA ASN A 160 -2.04 14.28 9.32
C ASN A 160 -2.90 13.25 10.09
N GLY A 161 -2.61 11.96 9.95
CA GLY A 161 -3.37 10.89 10.64
C GLY A 161 -4.63 10.42 9.94
N SER A 162 -5.13 11.15 8.95
CA SER A 162 -6.39 10.83 8.26
C SER A 162 -6.15 10.22 6.89
N LEU A 163 -6.81 9.09 6.60
CA LEU A 163 -6.84 8.52 5.25
C LEU A 163 -7.71 9.39 4.35
N ILE A 164 -7.09 10.12 3.42
CA ILE A 164 -7.80 11.02 2.49
C ILE A 164 -8.01 10.40 1.12
N ARG A 165 -7.21 9.38 0.78
CA ARG A 165 -7.32 8.61 -0.47
C ARG A 165 -7.08 7.13 -0.16
N GLY A 166 -8.06 6.29 -0.48
CA GLY A 166 -7.97 4.86 -0.21
C GLY A 166 -9.33 4.17 -0.35
N PRO A 167 -9.37 2.85 -0.13
CA PRO A 167 -10.62 2.10 -0.16
C PRO A 167 -11.55 2.55 0.98
N ARG A 168 -12.86 2.50 0.73
CA ARG A 168 -13.88 2.64 1.78
C ARG A 168 -14.05 1.34 2.57
#